data_AF-A0A260YW70-F1
#
_entry.id   AF-A0A260YW70-F1
#
_cell.length_a   1.000
_cell.length_b   1.000
_cell.length_c   1.000
_cell.angle_alpha   90.00
_cell.angle_beta   90.00
_cell.angle_gamma   90.00
#
_symmetry.space_group_name_H-M   'P 1'
#
loop_
_entity.id
_entity.type
_entity.pdbx_description
1 polymer ?
#
loop_
_entity_poly.entity_id
_entity_poly.type
_entity_poly.pdbx_seq_one_letter_code
_entity_poly.pdbx_strand_id
1 'polypeptide(L)'
;MVRSMNIKAESLIIRHRDNRHGFTLKFKEDAIINWWFEDAAISEFHSVEFDWVHKIGGMEFATKVNGNNEMRSLYDSRLNPSDGCADSETAIQAFTNLLQKAFHVDITGYHMDRRGVMDFPAFFLNRVVQQEVKYFKFGPSDGEYGDEYDAECLDWMLSHLPIGTKMIVEKGVLPEEIRMDGN
;
A
#
# COMPACT_ATOMS: atom_id res chain seq x y z
N MET A 1 20.71 11.30 -10.15
CA MET A 1 19.81 12.39 -10.60
C MET A 1 18.60 11.74 -11.23
N VAL A 2 17.40 11.94 -10.67
CA VAL A 2 16.16 11.37 -11.21
C VAL A 2 15.74 12.22 -12.41
N ARG A 3 15.57 11.61 -13.59
CA ARG A 3 15.00 12.31 -14.75
C ARG A 3 13.49 12.43 -14.56
N SER A 4 12.96 13.64 -14.63
CA SER A 4 11.51 13.85 -14.73
C SER A 4 11.02 13.31 -16.07
N MET A 5 9.88 12.63 -16.06
CA MET A 5 9.23 12.13 -17.25
C MET A 5 8.28 13.20 -17.80
N ASN A 6 8.12 13.28 -19.12
CA ASN A 6 7.12 14.16 -19.75
C ASN A 6 5.67 13.63 -19.60
N ILE A 7 5.45 12.71 -18.67
CA ILE A 7 4.16 12.08 -18.38
C ILE A 7 3.85 12.37 -16.92
N LYS A 8 2.66 12.93 -16.68
CA LYS A 8 2.14 13.17 -15.33
C LYS A 8 1.23 12.01 -14.92
N ALA A 9 1.47 11.43 -13.75
CA ALA A 9 0.55 10.46 -13.17
C ALA A 9 -0.67 11.16 -12.57
N GLU A 10 -1.82 10.50 -12.62
CA GLU A 10 -3.08 11.01 -12.06
C GLU A 10 -3.21 10.67 -10.58
N SER A 11 -2.75 9.48 -10.20
CA SER A 11 -2.81 9.02 -8.81
C SER A 11 -1.62 8.16 -8.46
N LEU A 12 -1.16 8.33 -7.22
CA LEU A 12 -0.25 7.45 -6.52
C LEU A 12 -0.97 7.03 -5.24
N ILE A 13 -1.26 5.73 -5.12
CA ILE A 13 -2.02 5.14 -4.01
C ILE A 13 -1.09 4.18 -3.28
N ILE A 14 -0.90 4.37 -1.98
CA ILE A 14 -0.12 3.43 -1.15
C ILE A 14 -1.01 2.27 -0.71
N ARG A 15 -0.47 1.05 -0.66
CA ARG A 15 -1.22 -0.18 -0.41
C ARG A 15 -0.63 -0.96 0.76
N HIS A 16 -1.48 -1.33 1.70
CA HIS A 16 -1.14 -2.16 2.86
C HIS A 16 -2.22 -3.23 3.03
N ARG A 17 -2.00 -4.44 2.49
CA ARG A 17 -2.98 -5.54 2.57
C ARG A 17 -2.37 -6.87 2.98
N ASP A 18 -2.88 -7.52 4.03
CA ASP A 18 -2.52 -8.88 4.43
C ASP A 18 -1.01 -9.14 4.51
N ASN A 19 -0.28 -8.20 5.14
CA ASN A 19 1.19 -8.14 5.22
C ASN A 19 1.94 -7.86 3.91
N ARG A 20 1.22 -7.49 2.85
CA ARG A 20 1.78 -7.00 1.60
C ARG A 20 1.72 -5.48 1.57
N HIS A 21 2.83 -4.92 1.12
CA HIS A 21 3.07 -3.50 1.15
C HIS A 21 3.44 -3.05 -0.25
N GLY A 22 2.91 -1.92 -0.72
CA GLY A 22 3.11 -1.55 -2.11
C GLY A 22 2.51 -0.22 -2.50
N PHE A 23 2.42 -0.02 -3.81
CA PHE A 23 1.75 1.14 -4.38
C PHE A 23 1.08 0.81 -5.71
N THR A 24 0.13 1.66 -6.09
CA THR A 24 -0.44 1.72 -7.42
C THR A 24 -0.21 3.13 -7.98
N LEU A 25 0.41 3.20 -9.16
CA LEU A 25 0.54 4.43 -9.94
C LEU A 25 -0.38 4.34 -11.15
N LYS A 26 -1.27 5.33 -11.37
CA LYS A 26 -2.19 5.35 -12.50
C LYS A 26 -1.96 6.56 -13.40
N PHE A 27 -2.10 6.33 -14.70
CA PHE A 27 -2.06 7.34 -15.75
C PHE A 27 -3.41 7.41 -16.50
N LYS A 28 -3.61 8.46 -17.29
CA LYS A 28 -4.86 8.78 -18.01
C LYS A 28 -5.38 7.68 -18.96
N GLU A 29 -4.52 6.81 -19.45
CA GLU A 29 -4.82 5.88 -20.55
C GLU A 29 -4.84 4.41 -20.08
N ASP A 30 -5.46 4.13 -18.94
CA ASP A 30 -5.57 2.80 -18.31
C ASP A 30 -4.23 2.12 -17.95
N ALA A 31 -3.09 2.79 -18.18
CA ALA A 31 -1.80 2.30 -17.72
C ALA A 31 -1.73 2.38 -16.19
N ILE A 32 -1.58 1.20 -15.58
CA ILE A 32 -1.50 1.03 -14.13
C ILE A 32 -0.22 0.27 -13.82
N ILE A 33 0.60 0.84 -12.94
CA ILE A 33 1.74 0.13 -12.34
C ILE A 33 1.33 -0.29 -10.94
N ASN A 34 1.29 -1.60 -10.70
CA ASN A 34 1.12 -2.18 -9.37
C ASN A 34 2.45 -2.75 -8.92
N TRP A 35 2.92 -2.31 -7.76
CA TRP A 35 4.19 -2.75 -7.20
C TRP A 35 4.01 -3.20 -5.76
N TRP A 36 4.56 -4.35 -5.43
CA TRP A 36 4.54 -4.95 -4.10
C TRP A 36 5.95 -5.19 -3.57
N PHE A 37 6.08 -5.15 -2.24
CA PHE A 37 7.28 -5.43 -1.48
C PHE A 37 7.03 -6.63 -0.59
N GLU A 38 7.86 -7.65 -0.71
CA GLU A 38 7.79 -8.89 0.05
C GLU A 38 9.09 -9.10 0.82
N ASP A 39 8.98 -9.62 2.04
CA ASP A 39 10.15 -9.99 2.83
C ASP A 39 10.80 -11.26 2.26
N ALA A 40 12.07 -11.15 1.91
CA ALA A 40 12.95 -12.20 1.42
C ALA A 40 12.95 -13.45 2.32
N ALA A 41 12.77 -13.27 3.64
CA ALA A 41 12.76 -14.38 4.60
C ALA A 41 11.55 -15.31 4.44
N ILE A 42 10.43 -14.80 3.93
CA ILE A 42 9.16 -15.53 3.77
C ILE A 42 8.72 -15.65 2.31
N SER A 43 9.42 -14.99 1.38
CA SER A 43 9.06 -15.00 -0.02
C SER A 43 9.38 -16.36 -0.65
N GLU A 44 8.36 -17.02 -1.20
CA GLU A 44 8.49 -18.25 -1.98
C GLU A 44 9.35 -18.06 -3.25
N PHE A 45 9.57 -16.80 -3.66
CA PHE A 45 10.31 -16.44 -4.87
C PHE A 45 11.81 -16.31 -4.67
N HIS A 46 12.32 -16.40 -3.43
CA HIS A 46 13.75 -16.26 -3.13
C HIS A 46 14.63 -17.34 -3.79
N SER A 47 14.02 -18.41 -4.33
CA SER A 47 14.71 -19.51 -5.01
C SER A 47 14.80 -19.36 -6.55
N VAL A 48 14.30 -18.26 -7.14
CA VAL A 48 14.16 -18.09 -8.59
C VAL A 48 14.96 -16.88 -9.11
N GLU A 49 15.46 -16.96 -10.34
CA GLU A 49 16.06 -15.80 -11.05
C GLU A 49 15.09 -14.61 -11.08
N PHE A 50 15.60 -13.43 -10.71
CA PHE A 50 14.89 -12.16 -10.79
C PHE A 50 14.97 -11.58 -12.20
N ASP A 51 13.93 -10.89 -12.64
CA ASP A 51 13.93 -10.24 -13.96
C ASP A 51 14.90 -9.07 -13.98
N TRP A 52 14.89 -8.25 -12.90
CA TRP A 52 15.69 -7.03 -12.80
C TRP A 52 16.17 -6.75 -11.37
N VAL A 53 17.17 -5.88 -11.23
CA VAL A 53 17.59 -5.30 -9.95
C VAL A 53 17.59 -3.78 -10.07
N HIS A 54 16.80 -3.11 -9.23
CA HIS A 54 16.71 -1.65 -9.20
C HIS A 54 17.55 -1.07 -8.06
N LYS A 55 18.34 -0.03 -8.37
CA LYS A 55 19.09 0.76 -7.38
C LYS A 55 18.38 2.07 -7.10
N ILE A 56 17.72 2.19 -5.95
CA ILE A 56 16.91 3.36 -5.58
C ILE A 56 17.31 3.82 -4.19
N GLY A 57 17.69 5.10 -4.06
CA GLY A 57 18.06 5.66 -2.76
C GLY A 57 19.28 5.00 -2.10
N GLY A 58 20.16 4.37 -2.88
CA GLY A 58 21.29 3.60 -2.36
C GLY A 58 20.97 2.15 -1.97
N MET A 59 19.71 1.73 -2.07
CA MET A 59 19.26 0.37 -1.81
C MET A 59 19.09 -0.43 -3.11
N GLU A 60 19.31 -1.73 -3.05
CA GLU A 60 19.06 -2.67 -4.12
C GLU A 60 17.73 -3.40 -3.91
N PHE A 61 16.94 -3.48 -4.97
CA PHE A 61 15.64 -4.15 -4.98
C PHE A 61 15.63 -5.15 -6.13
N ALA A 62 15.75 -6.43 -5.81
CA ALA A 62 15.57 -7.51 -6.77
C ALA A 62 14.07 -7.65 -7.08
N THR A 63 13.72 -7.59 -8.36
CA THR A 63 12.34 -7.45 -8.81
C THR A 63 11.96 -8.50 -9.83
N LYS A 64 10.73 -9.00 -9.70
CA LYS A 64 10.11 -9.94 -10.62
C LYS A 64 8.73 -9.44 -11.07
N VAL A 65 8.33 -9.80 -12.27
CA VAL A 65 6.97 -9.57 -12.81
C VAL A 65 6.18 -10.87 -12.78
N ASN A 66 4.97 -10.82 -12.24
CA ASN A 66 4.07 -11.97 -12.25
C ASN A 66 3.19 -12.01 -13.52
N GLY A 67 2.42 -13.10 -13.69
CA GLY A 67 1.52 -13.26 -14.84
C GLY A 67 0.40 -12.22 -14.97
N ASN A 68 0.20 -11.38 -13.93
CA ASN A 68 -0.76 -10.27 -13.93
C ASN A 68 -0.08 -8.91 -14.21
N ASN A 69 1.19 -8.91 -14.65
CA ASN A 69 2.01 -7.70 -14.85
C ASN A 69 2.21 -6.86 -13.59
N GLU A 70 2.12 -7.46 -12.40
CA GLU A 70 2.48 -6.79 -11.15
C GLU A 70 3.97 -6.99 -10.87
N MET A 71 4.61 -5.92 -10.38
CA MET A 71 6.02 -5.93 -9.99
C MET A 71 6.14 -6.31 -8.51
N ARG A 72 7.07 -7.19 -8.18
CA ARG A 72 7.36 -7.62 -6.81
C ARG A 72 8.83 -7.42 -6.52
N SER A 73 9.14 -6.56 -5.55
CA SER A 73 10.50 -6.38 -5.05
C SER A 73 10.68 -7.07 -3.72
N LEU A 74 11.85 -7.64 -3.52
CA LEU A 74 12.24 -8.12 -2.20
C LEU A 74 12.88 -7.01 -1.36
N TYR A 75 12.56 -7.02 -0.07
CA TYR A 75 13.37 -6.43 1.00
C TYR A 75 13.79 -7.57 1.94
N ASP A 76 14.85 -7.44 2.74
CA ASP A 76 15.26 -8.50 3.68
C ASP A 76 15.25 -7.96 5.09
N SER A 77 14.28 -8.40 5.88
CA SER A 77 14.12 -7.98 7.29
C SER A 77 15.27 -8.37 8.20
N ARG A 78 16.18 -9.23 7.73
CA ARG A 78 17.35 -9.70 8.47
C ARG A 78 18.60 -8.88 8.14
N LEU A 79 18.58 -8.06 7.09
CA LEU A 79 19.73 -7.22 6.70
C LEU A 79 19.76 -5.92 7.50
N ASN A 80 20.97 -5.44 7.79
CA ASN A 80 21.16 -4.06 8.24
C ASN A 80 21.00 -3.09 7.05
N PRO A 81 20.48 -1.86 7.25
CA PRO A 81 20.20 -0.91 6.18
C PRO A 81 21.39 -0.52 5.28
N SER A 82 22.62 -0.86 5.67
CA SER A 82 23.83 -0.59 4.90
C SER A 82 24.02 -1.49 3.68
N ASP A 83 23.41 -2.69 3.66
CA ASP A 83 23.61 -3.71 2.61
C ASP A 83 22.33 -3.99 1.79
N GLY A 84 21.17 -3.45 2.18
CA GLY A 84 19.88 -3.67 1.53
C GLY A 84 18.73 -2.95 2.24
N CYS A 85 17.52 -3.05 1.70
CA CYS A 85 16.33 -2.52 2.37
C CYS A 85 15.86 -3.49 3.46
N ALA A 86 15.75 -3.02 4.70
CA ALA A 86 15.43 -3.85 5.86
C ALA A 86 13.92 -3.98 6.13
N ASP A 87 13.09 -3.08 5.59
CA ASP A 87 11.66 -3.09 5.88
C ASP A 87 10.83 -2.55 4.72
N SER A 88 9.56 -2.96 4.69
CA SER A 88 8.62 -2.60 3.64
C SER A 88 8.27 -1.11 3.61
N GLU A 89 8.26 -0.42 4.76
CA GLU A 89 7.92 1.00 4.82
C GLU A 89 9.03 1.86 4.20
N THR A 90 10.29 1.55 4.51
CA THR A 90 11.46 2.16 3.89
C THR A 90 11.48 1.89 2.39
N ALA A 91 11.13 0.68 1.96
CA ALA A 91 11.01 0.33 0.54
C ALA A 91 9.96 1.18 -0.18
N ILE A 92 8.75 1.26 0.38
CA ILE A 92 7.66 2.10 -0.16
C ILE A 92 8.10 3.57 -0.21
N GLN A 93 8.68 4.08 0.86
CA GLN A 93 9.12 5.48 0.97
C GLN A 93 10.17 5.80 -0.12
N ALA A 94 11.13 4.90 -0.36
CA ALA A 94 12.16 5.07 -1.37
C ALA A 94 11.57 5.17 -2.78
N PHE A 95 10.67 4.25 -3.13
CA PHE A 95 10.00 4.24 -4.43
C PHE A 95 9.05 5.43 -4.60
N THR A 96 8.20 5.71 -3.61
CA THR A 96 7.23 6.81 -3.70
C THR A 96 7.92 8.16 -3.86
N ASN A 97 8.98 8.43 -3.09
CA ASN A 97 9.81 9.63 -3.26
C ASN A 97 10.37 9.76 -4.68
N LEU A 98 10.79 8.65 -5.30
CA LEU A 98 11.24 8.61 -6.69
C LEU A 98 10.10 8.92 -7.65
N LEU A 99 8.94 8.28 -7.48
CA LEU A 99 7.78 8.42 -8.35
C LEU A 99 7.16 9.82 -8.30
N GLN A 100 7.05 10.41 -7.10
CA GLN A 100 6.53 11.77 -6.95
C GLN A 100 7.37 12.78 -7.75
N LYS A 101 8.70 12.61 -7.73
CA LYS A 101 9.65 13.44 -8.51
C LYS A 101 9.59 13.13 -10.00
N ALA A 102 9.52 11.86 -10.38
CA ALA A 102 9.55 11.43 -11.77
C ALA A 102 8.25 11.77 -12.53
N PHE A 103 7.10 11.64 -11.87
CA PHE A 103 5.77 11.73 -12.50
C PHE A 103 4.93 12.91 -12.01
N HIS A 104 5.51 13.82 -11.22
CA HIS A 104 4.87 15.05 -10.73
C HIS A 104 3.51 14.79 -10.08
N VAL A 105 3.47 13.80 -9.19
CA VAL A 105 2.27 13.33 -8.51
C VAL A 105 2.53 13.30 -7.01
N ASP A 106 1.53 13.66 -6.21
CA ASP A 106 1.57 13.46 -4.76
C ASP A 106 0.89 12.15 -4.38
N ILE A 107 1.08 11.70 -3.14
CA ILE A 107 0.28 10.60 -2.61
C ILE A 107 -1.18 11.05 -2.58
N THR A 108 -1.99 10.43 -3.44
CA THR A 108 -3.40 10.78 -3.61
C THR A 108 -4.32 9.98 -2.70
N GLY A 109 -3.83 8.87 -2.15
CA GLY A 109 -4.65 8.05 -1.27
C GLY A 109 -3.96 6.80 -0.75
N TYR A 110 -4.74 6.05 0.04
CA TYR A 110 -4.33 4.80 0.66
C TYR A 110 -5.37 3.72 0.40
N HIS A 111 -4.93 2.48 0.24
CA HIS A 111 -5.76 1.28 0.21
C HIS A 111 -5.25 0.30 1.26
N MET A 112 -6.04 0.07 2.30
CA MET A 112 -5.58 -0.60 3.50
C MET A 112 -6.63 -1.56 4.06
N ASP A 113 -6.18 -2.57 4.80
CA ASP A 113 -6.97 -3.25 5.83
C ASP A 113 -6.43 -2.91 7.24
N ARG A 114 -7.15 -3.32 8.29
CA ARG A 114 -6.77 -3.03 9.68
C ARG A 114 -5.42 -3.62 10.08
N ARG A 115 -5.03 -4.77 9.51
CA ARG A 115 -3.81 -5.51 9.86
C ARG A 115 -2.60 -5.08 9.04
N GLY A 116 -2.81 -4.35 7.95
CA GLY A 116 -1.76 -3.90 7.04
C GLY A 116 -0.77 -2.91 7.65
N VAL A 117 -1.01 -2.39 8.86
CA VAL A 117 -0.09 -1.53 9.61
C VAL A 117 -0.19 -1.82 11.12
N MET A 118 0.93 -1.69 11.83
CA MET A 118 1.03 -2.07 13.26
C MET A 118 0.19 -1.17 14.19
N ASP A 119 0.05 0.12 13.87
CA ASP A 119 -0.79 1.08 14.59
C ASP A 119 -1.71 1.80 13.60
N PHE A 120 -2.79 1.11 13.24
CA PHE A 120 -3.77 1.62 12.27
C PHE A 120 -4.39 2.97 12.69
N PRO A 121 -4.83 3.18 13.94
CA PRO A 121 -5.38 4.47 14.35
C PRO A 121 -4.39 5.63 14.19
N ALA A 122 -3.15 5.48 14.66
CA ALA A 122 -2.14 6.54 14.50
C ALA A 122 -1.80 6.79 13.04
N PHE A 123 -1.69 5.73 12.23
CA PHE A 123 -1.49 5.85 10.79
C PHE A 123 -2.63 6.64 10.15
N PHE A 124 -3.89 6.26 10.42
CA PHE A 124 -5.06 6.87 9.82
C PHE A 124 -5.13 8.36 10.15
N LEU A 125 -4.96 8.74 11.41
CA LEU A 125 -4.97 10.15 11.81
C LEU A 125 -3.83 10.94 11.14
N ASN A 126 -2.62 10.41 11.12
CA ASN A 126 -1.45 11.15 10.62
C ASN A 126 -1.37 11.19 9.09
N ARG A 127 -1.86 10.16 8.39
CA ARG A 127 -1.67 9.98 6.95
C ARG A 127 -2.92 10.24 6.14
N VAL A 128 -4.10 9.94 6.69
CA VAL A 128 -5.38 10.11 5.99
C VAL A 128 -6.04 11.43 6.40
N VAL A 129 -6.15 11.66 7.71
CA VAL A 129 -6.85 12.84 8.26
C VAL A 129 -6.00 14.09 8.10
N GLN A 130 -4.80 14.12 8.69
CA GLN A 130 -3.95 15.33 8.68
C GLN A 130 -3.43 15.73 7.29
N GLN A 131 -3.28 14.77 6.38
CA GLN A 131 -2.81 15.06 5.01
C GLN A 131 -3.97 15.33 4.04
N GLU A 132 -5.22 15.29 4.51
CA GLU A 132 -6.44 15.52 3.72
C GLU A 132 -6.43 14.76 2.38
N VAL A 133 -6.17 13.45 2.44
CA VAL A 133 -6.06 12.66 1.20
C VAL A 133 -7.37 12.61 0.45
N LYS A 134 -7.29 12.61 -0.88
CA LYS A 134 -8.48 12.57 -1.75
C LYS A 134 -9.19 11.24 -1.71
N TYR A 135 -8.44 10.16 -1.50
CA TYR A 135 -8.93 8.80 -1.64
C TYR A 135 -8.48 7.92 -0.47
N PHE A 136 -9.44 7.27 0.18
CA PHE A 136 -9.16 6.25 1.18
C PHE A 136 -10.00 5.02 0.89
N LYS A 137 -9.35 3.87 0.73
CA LYS A 137 -10.02 2.60 0.48
C LYS A 137 -9.75 1.64 1.63
N PHE A 138 -10.81 1.11 2.23
CA PHE A 138 -10.74 0.20 3.36
C PHE A 138 -11.28 -1.18 2.99
N GLY A 139 -10.42 -2.19 3.13
CA GLY A 139 -10.75 -3.60 2.93
C GLY A 139 -11.05 -4.32 4.24
N PRO A 140 -11.74 -5.48 4.18
CA PRO A 140 -11.77 -6.39 5.31
C PRO A 140 -10.35 -6.92 5.59
N SER A 141 -10.12 -7.49 6.78
CA SER A 141 -8.86 -8.17 7.06
C SER A 141 -8.93 -9.59 6.50
N ASP A 142 -8.09 -9.98 5.53
CA ASP A 142 -8.15 -11.36 5.03
C ASP A 142 -7.44 -12.27 6.07
N GLY A 143 -8.13 -13.32 6.56
CA GLY A 143 -7.60 -14.20 7.61
C GLY A 143 -8.59 -15.29 8.07
N GLU A 144 -8.33 -15.95 9.22
CA GLU A 144 -9.14 -17.06 9.76
C GLU A 144 -10.65 -16.78 9.92
N TYR A 145 -11.06 -15.50 9.92
CA TYR A 145 -12.45 -15.06 10.07
C TYR A 145 -13.09 -14.61 8.73
N GLY A 146 -12.43 -14.82 7.59
CA GLY A 146 -12.95 -14.43 6.27
C GLY A 146 -12.94 -12.91 6.04
N ASP A 147 -13.71 -12.45 5.06
CA ASP A 147 -13.86 -11.03 4.64
C ASP A 147 -14.60 -10.18 5.71
N GLU A 148 -14.33 -10.37 6.99
CA GLU A 148 -15.03 -9.69 8.08
C GLU A 148 -14.44 -8.31 8.38
N TYR A 149 -15.35 -7.35 8.57
CA TYR A 149 -15.02 -6.00 9.01
C TYR A 149 -14.98 -5.91 10.53
N ASP A 150 -13.97 -5.22 11.04
CA ASP A 150 -14.07 -4.63 12.37
C ASP A 150 -14.97 -3.39 12.27
N ALA A 151 -16.22 -3.56 12.70
CA ALA A 151 -17.25 -2.53 12.57
C ALA A 151 -17.04 -1.36 13.55
N GLU A 152 -16.46 -1.58 14.73
CA GLU A 152 -16.07 -0.49 15.63
C GLU A 152 -14.98 0.37 14.98
N CYS A 153 -14.01 -0.28 14.31
CA CYS A 153 -12.99 0.40 13.55
C CYS A 153 -13.58 1.19 12.37
N LEU A 154 -14.57 0.62 11.68
CA LEU A 154 -15.26 1.28 10.58
C LEU A 154 -16.03 2.52 11.05
N ASP A 155 -16.82 2.41 12.13
CA ASP A 155 -17.54 3.53 12.72
C ASP A 155 -16.58 4.63 13.22
N TRP A 156 -15.50 4.21 13.89
CA TRP A 156 -14.44 5.12 14.32
C TRP A 156 -13.80 5.86 13.13
N MET A 157 -13.48 5.19 12.02
CA MET A 157 -12.94 5.88 10.85
C MET A 157 -13.92 6.88 10.25
N LEU A 158 -15.20 6.49 10.13
CA LEU A 158 -16.25 7.34 9.57
C LEU A 158 -16.44 8.62 10.38
N SER A 159 -16.29 8.56 11.70
CA SER A 159 -16.37 9.73 12.59
C SER A 159 -15.15 10.67 12.54
N HIS A 160 -14.02 10.21 11.98
CA HIS A 160 -12.76 10.98 11.91
C HIS A 160 -12.37 11.38 10.48
N LEU A 161 -13.14 10.98 9.47
CA LEU A 161 -12.86 11.25 8.07
C LEU A 161 -13.03 12.75 7.73
N PRO A 162 -12.03 13.41 7.11
CA PRO A 162 -12.17 14.79 6.66
C PRO A 162 -13.29 14.95 5.63
N ILE A 163 -13.97 16.09 5.68
CA ILE A 163 -14.94 16.48 4.67
C ILE A 163 -14.23 16.59 3.31
N GLY A 164 -14.73 15.87 2.31
CA GLY A 164 -14.16 15.86 0.95
C GLY A 164 -13.29 14.65 0.62
N THR A 165 -12.89 13.86 1.62
CA THR A 165 -12.22 12.57 1.38
C THR A 165 -13.22 11.54 0.84
N LYS A 166 -12.93 10.95 -0.32
CA LYS A 166 -13.73 9.84 -0.83
C LYS A 166 -13.30 8.54 -0.14
N MET A 167 -14.13 8.05 0.78
CA MET A 167 -13.97 6.70 1.33
C MET A 167 -14.62 5.66 0.40
N ILE A 168 -13.91 4.57 0.12
CA ILE A 168 -14.47 3.36 -0.50
C ILE A 168 -14.30 2.20 0.47
N VAL A 169 -15.40 1.60 0.88
CA VAL A 169 -15.40 0.34 1.64
C VAL A 169 -15.52 -0.80 0.63
N GLU A 170 -14.58 -1.76 0.67
CA GLU A 170 -14.67 -2.95 -0.17
C GLU A 170 -15.88 -3.83 0.19
N LYS A 171 -16.10 -4.89 -0.60
CA LYS A 171 -17.11 -5.88 -0.23
C LYS A 171 -16.54 -6.73 0.91
N GLY A 172 -17.35 -6.94 1.95
CA GLY A 172 -17.05 -7.81 3.08
C GLY A 172 -18.30 -8.09 3.91
N VAL A 173 -18.13 -8.79 5.01
CA VAL A 173 -19.18 -9.20 5.95
C VAL A 173 -19.05 -8.36 7.22
N LEU A 174 -20.15 -7.80 7.71
CA LEU A 174 -20.19 -7.23 9.06
C LEU A 174 -20.50 -8.36 10.05
N PRO A 175 -19.83 -8.43 11.22
CA PRO A 175 -20.12 -9.42 12.25
C PRO A 175 -21.61 -9.40 12.64
N GLU A 176 -22.21 -10.57 12.87
CA GLU A 176 -23.66 -10.68 13.15
C GLU A 176 -24.11 -9.87 14.37
N GLU A 177 -23.22 -9.59 15.33
CA GLU A 177 -23.49 -8.77 16.52
C GLU A 177 -23.83 -7.29 16.19
N ILE A 178 -23.59 -6.85 14.95
CA ILE A 178 -23.89 -5.48 14.46
C ILE A 178 -24.95 -5.50 13.35
N ARG A 179 -25.63 -6.64 13.15
CA ARG A 179 -27.00 -6.58 12.64
C ARG A 179 -27.81 -5.88 13.73
N MET A 180 -27.87 -4.56 13.64
CA MET A 180 -28.66 -3.72 14.53
C MET A 180 -29.96 -4.43 14.86
N ASP A 181 -30.25 -4.54 16.15
CA ASP A 181 -31.56 -4.89 16.65
C ASP A 181 -32.60 -4.16 15.79
N GLY A 182 -33.26 -4.92 14.91
CA GLY A 182 -34.40 -4.44 14.18
C GLY A 182 -35.52 -4.28 15.18
N ASN A 183 -35.68 -3.06 15.71
CA ASN A 183 -36.90 -2.57 16.33
C ASN A 183 -37.08 -1.09 16.01
#